data_AF-A0A1C9HQ23-F1
#
_entry.id   AF-A0A1C9HQ23-F1
#
_cell.length_a   1.000
_cell.length_b   1.000
_cell.length_c   1.000
_cell.angle_alpha   90.00
_cell.angle_beta   90.00
_cell.angle_gamma   90.00
#
_symmetry.space_group_name_H-M   'P 1'
#
loop_
_entity.id
_entity.type
_entity.pdbx_description
1 polymer ?
#
loop_
_entity_poly.entity_id
_entity_poly.type
_entity_poly.pdbx_seq_one_letter_code
_entity_poly.pdbx_strand_id
1 'polypeptide(L)'
;MVATQVSDLRAVILSSGVYDLEVAYHESSDGLRWVIEKEAGLSREAFLARSALHYAPEVRSETLLLHGKHDDRAPVAQAELFSKALSNAGVLATLHVFECGHQIPRNDMQGALRPFLQRVFNPVVTYH
;
A
#
# COMPACT_ATOMS: atom_id res chain seq x y z
N MET A 1 11.53 -4.35 -2.00
CA MET A 1 10.44 -3.34 -1.96
C MET A 1 11.09 -1.95 -1.97
N VAL A 2 10.71 -1.02 -2.85
CA VAL A 2 11.47 0.23 -3.07
C VAL A 2 11.54 1.11 -1.82
N ALA A 3 10.45 1.20 -1.05
CA ALA A 3 10.39 2.02 0.17
C ALA A 3 11.27 1.51 1.33
N THR A 4 11.90 0.32 1.22
CA THR A 4 12.95 -0.12 2.16
C THR A 4 14.37 0.19 1.67
N GLN A 5 14.54 0.59 0.40
CA GLN A 5 15.85 0.68 -0.25
C GLN A 5 16.33 2.12 -0.46
N VAL A 6 15.40 3.08 -0.54
CA VAL A 6 15.71 4.49 -0.78
C VAL A 6 15.63 5.25 0.55
N SER A 7 16.79 5.59 1.12
CA SER A 7 16.90 6.13 2.49
C SER A 7 16.33 7.55 2.64
N ASP A 8 16.28 8.34 1.58
CA ASP A 8 15.78 9.71 1.55
C ASP A 8 14.37 9.81 0.93
N LEU A 9 13.69 8.68 0.76
CA LEU A 9 12.33 8.65 0.25
C LEU A 9 11.38 9.35 1.22
N ARG A 10 10.92 10.54 0.84
CA ARG A 10 10.11 11.38 1.73
C ARG A 10 8.73 10.78 1.99
N ALA A 11 8.09 10.24 0.96
CA ALA A 11 6.74 9.74 1.05
C ALA A 11 6.45 8.66 -0.01
N VAL A 12 5.46 7.81 0.27
CA VAL A 12 4.94 6.78 -0.63
C VAL A 12 3.43 6.91 -0.73
N ILE A 13 2.90 6.76 -1.94
CA ILE A 13 1.46 6.74 -2.22
C ILE A 13 1.15 5.42 -2.89
N LEU A 14 0.20 4.68 -2.32
CA LEU A 14 -0.22 3.35 -2.77
C LEU A 14 -1.72 3.40 -3.08
N SER A 15 -2.13 2.91 -4.24
CA SER A 15 -3.54 2.89 -4.66
C SER A 15 -3.96 1.48 -5.03
N SER A 16 -5.07 1.01 -4.46
CA SER A 16 -5.72 -0.26 -4.83
C SER A 16 -4.77 -1.47 -4.86
N GLY A 17 -3.85 -1.53 -3.90
CA GLY A 17 -2.73 -2.47 -3.89
C GLY A 17 -3.00 -3.78 -3.15
N VAL A 18 -2.20 -4.80 -3.47
CA VAL A 18 -2.12 -6.07 -2.72
C VAL A 18 -0.81 -6.10 -1.95
N TYR A 19 -0.86 -6.37 -0.65
CA TYR A 19 0.29 -6.27 0.25
C TYR A 19 0.68 -7.62 0.87
N ASP A 20 -0.26 -8.56 0.92
CA ASP A 20 -0.05 -9.97 1.23
C ASP A 20 -0.49 -10.84 0.03
N LEU A 21 0.51 -11.30 -0.73
CA LEU A 21 0.33 -12.10 -1.93
C LEU A 21 -0.06 -13.55 -1.63
N GLU A 22 0.29 -14.09 -0.45
CA GLU A 22 -0.09 -15.46 -0.07
C GLU A 22 -1.60 -15.51 0.19
N VAL A 23 -2.11 -14.59 1.01
CA VAL A 23 -3.54 -14.44 1.26
C VAL A 23 -4.28 -14.15 -0.04
N ALA A 24 -3.79 -13.19 -0.83
CA ALA A 24 -4.41 -12.85 -2.11
C ALA A 24 -4.45 -14.06 -3.06
N TYR A 25 -3.39 -14.86 -3.15
CA TYR A 25 -3.39 -16.06 -3.98
C TYR A 25 -4.49 -17.05 -3.57
N HIS A 26 -4.68 -17.28 -2.27
CA HIS A 26 -5.67 -18.25 -1.80
C HIS A 26 -7.12 -17.76 -1.92
N GLU A 27 -7.35 -16.46 -1.90
CA GLU A 27 -8.69 -15.87 -1.92
C GLU A 27 -9.15 -15.39 -3.31
N SER A 28 -8.26 -15.41 -4.30
CA SER A 28 -8.49 -14.85 -5.63
C SER A 28 -9.07 -15.83 -6.66
N SER A 29 -9.68 -15.26 -7.70
CA SER A 29 -10.02 -16.00 -8.92
C SER A 29 -8.79 -16.57 -9.63
N ASP A 30 -8.99 -17.62 -10.45
CA ASP A 30 -7.91 -18.29 -11.18
C ASP A 30 -7.04 -17.35 -12.03
N GLY A 31 -7.66 -16.33 -12.64
CA GLY A 31 -6.93 -15.34 -13.43
C GLY A 31 -5.94 -14.53 -12.60
N LEU A 32 -6.35 -14.06 -11.42
CA LEU A 32 -5.47 -13.30 -10.53
C LEU A 32 -4.45 -14.21 -9.84
N ARG A 33 -4.81 -15.47 -9.53
CA ARG A 33 -3.85 -16.49 -9.06
C ARG A 33 -2.71 -16.70 -10.04
N TRP A 34 -3.02 -16.82 -11.34
CA TRP A 34 -2.01 -16.99 -12.38
C TRP A 34 -1.06 -15.79 -12.49
N VAL A 35 -1.57 -14.57 -12.33
CA VAL A 35 -0.74 -13.37 -12.29
C VAL A 35 0.18 -13.38 -11.06
N ILE A 36 -0.36 -13.68 -9.88
CA ILE A 36 0.43 -13.76 -8.64
C ILE A 36 1.51 -14.83 -8.76
N GLU A 37 1.19 -16.01 -9.29
CA GLU A 37 2.16 -17.08 -9.53
C GLU A 37 3.34 -16.60 -10.40
N LYS A 38 3.06 -15.83 -11.45
CA LYS A 38 4.12 -15.29 -12.32
C LYS A 38 4.97 -14.22 -11.66
N GLU A 39 4.36 -13.36 -10.83
CA GLU A 39 5.04 -12.23 -10.21
C GLU A 39 5.81 -12.60 -8.94
N ALA A 40 5.28 -13.56 -8.17
CA ALA A 40 5.82 -13.97 -6.87
C ALA A 40 6.45 -15.36 -6.88
N GLY A 41 5.89 -16.30 -7.64
CA GLY A 41 6.09 -17.74 -7.44
C GLY A 41 5.06 -18.34 -6.47
N LEU A 42 5.19 -19.64 -6.17
CA LEU A 42 4.26 -20.38 -5.31
C LEU A 42 4.87 -20.89 -4.00
N SER A 43 6.16 -20.65 -3.77
CA SER A 43 6.79 -21.05 -2.52
C SER A 43 6.48 -20.02 -1.44
N ARG A 44 6.47 -20.47 -0.17
CA ARG A 44 6.29 -19.59 0.98
C ARG A 44 7.36 -18.49 1.00
N GLU A 45 8.60 -18.82 0.68
CA GLU A 45 9.72 -17.89 0.60
C GLU A 45 9.48 -16.83 -0.48
N ALA A 46 8.89 -17.24 -1.61
CA ALA A 46 8.53 -16.37 -2.71
C ALA A 46 7.46 -15.35 -2.28
N PHE A 47 6.41 -15.80 -1.60
CA PHE A 47 5.41 -14.90 -1.04
C PHE A 47 6.00 -13.95 0.00
N LEU A 48 6.78 -14.47 0.96
CA LEU A 48 7.43 -13.64 1.98
C LEU A 48 8.31 -12.55 1.37
N ALA A 49 9.07 -12.89 0.31
CA ALA A 49 9.98 -11.96 -0.36
C ALA A 49 9.26 -10.88 -1.20
N ARG A 50 7.99 -11.08 -1.56
CA ARG A 50 7.26 -10.21 -2.49
C ARG A 50 6.05 -9.51 -1.88
N SER A 51 5.54 -9.99 -0.76
CA SER A 51 4.50 -9.34 0.03
C SER A 51 5.06 -8.13 0.78
N ALA A 52 4.64 -6.93 0.40
CA ALA A 52 5.04 -5.69 1.07
C ALA A 52 4.73 -5.67 2.58
N LEU A 53 3.70 -6.42 3.00
CA LEU A 53 3.27 -6.54 4.39
C LEU A 53 4.43 -6.93 5.34
N HIS A 54 5.30 -7.86 4.94
CA HIS A 54 6.40 -8.32 5.79
C HIS A 54 7.54 -7.30 5.92
N TYR A 55 7.58 -6.30 5.04
CA TYR A 55 8.56 -5.23 5.03
C TYR A 55 8.09 -3.96 5.76
N ALA A 56 6.87 -3.96 6.34
CA ALA A 56 6.35 -2.81 7.07
C ALA A 56 7.32 -2.25 8.14
N PRO A 57 8.05 -3.09 8.94
CA PRO A 57 9.02 -2.60 9.93
C PRO A 57 10.22 -1.85 9.35
N GLU A 58 10.48 -1.99 8.05
CA GLU A 58 11.63 -1.43 7.38
C GLU A 58 11.29 -0.13 6.62
N VAL A 59 10.00 0.16 6.42
CA VAL A 59 9.53 1.40 5.82
C VAL A 59 9.82 2.58 6.76
N ARG A 60 10.32 3.67 6.20
CA ARG A 60 10.61 4.92 6.94
C ARG A 60 9.85 6.14 6.44
N SER A 61 9.34 6.08 5.21
CA SER A 61 8.64 7.16 4.54
C SER A 61 7.19 7.32 5.03
N GLU A 62 6.69 8.56 5.13
CA GLU A 62 5.25 8.81 5.33
C GLU A 62 4.46 8.12 4.21
N THR A 63 3.42 7.37 4.56
CA THR A 63 2.71 6.51 3.61
C THR A 63 1.23 6.87 3.51
N LEU A 64 0.76 7.12 2.30
CA LEU A 64 -0.66 7.29 1.98
C LEU A 64 -1.17 6.05 1.25
N LEU A 65 -2.20 5.42 1.78
CA LEU A 65 -2.93 4.33 1.13
C LEU A 65 -4.30 4.85 0.68
N LEU A 66 -4.65 4.58 -0.57
CA LEU A 66 -5.93 4.91 -1.19
C LEU A 66 -6.58 3.61 -1.66
N HIS A 67 -7.80 3.31 -1.20
CA HIS A 67 -8.42 2.02 -1.53
C HIS A 67 -9.93 2.11 -1.69
N GLY A 68 -10.49 1.39 -2.65
CA GLY A 68 -11.93 1.25 -2.81
C GLY A 68 -12.50 0.23 -1.84
N LYS A 69 -13.56 0.57 -1.10
CA LYS A 69 -14.23 -0.32 -0.15
C LYS A 69 -14.78 -1.59 -0.82
N HIS A 70 -15.23 -1.45 -2.07
CA HIS A 70 -15.86 -2.51 -2.87
C HIS A 70 -14.91 -3.05 -3.94
N ASP A 71 -13.60 -2.91 -3.74
CA ASP A 71 -12.60 -3.42 -4.68
C ASP A 71 -12.65 -4.95 -4.75
N ASP A 72 -13.04 -5.46 -5.91
CA ASP A 72 -13.22 -6.87 -6.23
C ASP A 72 -11.93 -7.54 -6.75
N ARG A 73 -10.86 -6.76 -6.96
CA ARG A 73 -9.56 -7.25 -7.45
C ARG A 73 -8.52 -7.31 -6.34
N ALA A 74 -8.58 -6.35 -5.42
CA ALA A 74 -7.73 -6.29 -4.24
C ALA A 74 -8.64 -5.94 -3.04
N PRO A 75 -9.04 -6.91 -2.21
CA PRO A 75 -9.93 -6.65 -1.08
C PRO A 75 -9.40 -5.53 -0.17
N VAL A 76 -10.27 -4.65 0.31
CA VAL A 76 -9.88 -3.51 1.18
C VAL A 76 -9.11 -3.93 2.44
N ALA A 77 -9.36 -5.15 2.92
CA ALA A 77 -8.62 -5.75 4.04
C ALA A 77 -7.10 -5.77 3.82
N GLN A 78 -6.63 -5.86 2.57
CA GLN A 78 -5.20 -5.75 2.24
C GLN A 78 -4.63 -4.41 2.71
N ALA A 79 -5.28 -3.30 2.36
CA ALA A 79 -4.84 -1.96 2.73
C ALA A 79 -5.00 -1.68 4.23
N GLU A 80 -6.07 -2.19 4.86
CA GLU A 80 -6.29 -2.08 6.30
C GLU A 80 -5.20 -2.79 7.11
N LEU A 81 -4.87 -4.04 6.74
CA LEU A 81 -3.81 -4.82 7.38
C LEU A 81 -2.44 -4.16 7.21
N PHE A 82 -2.13 -3.68 6.01
CA PHE A 82 -0.84 -3.05 5.76
C PHE A 82 -0.72 -1.69 6.45
N SER A 83 -1.78 -0.86 6.44
CA SER A 83 -1.82 0.39 7.19
C SER A 83 -1.58 0.14 8.68
N LYS A 84 -2.22 -0.90 9.26
CA LYS A 84 -2.01 -1.28 10.65
C LYS A 84 -0.57 -1.75 10.91
N ALA A 85 0.01 -2.54 10.02
CA ALA A 85 1.39 -3.01 10.14
C ALA A 85 2.39 -1.83 10.12
N LEU A 86 2.19 -0.86 9.21
CA LEU A 86 2.98 0.37 9.14
C LEU A 86 2.85 1.21 10.42
N SER A 87 1.62 1.43 10.91
CA SER A 87 1.39 2.16 12.15
C SER A 87 2.02 1.47 13.37
N ASN A 88 1.95 0.13 13.45
CA ASN A 88 2.61 -0.64 14.50
C ASN A 88 4.14 -0.54 14.43
N ALA A 89 4.71 -0.31 13.25
CA ALA A 89 6.13 -0.06 13.04
C ALA A 89 6.54 1.41 13.32
N GLY A 90 5.60 2.27 13.70
CA GLY A 90 5.85 3.68 13.97
C GLY A 90 5.91 4.57 12.72
N VAL A 91 5.48 4.06 11.56
CA VAL A 91 5.39 4.85 10.32
C VAL A 91 4.13 5.71 10.36
N LEU A 92 4.25 6.98 9.94
CA LEU A 92 3.10 7.84 9.71
C LEU A 92 2.35 7.33 8.46
N ALA A 93 1.31 6.52 8.69
CA ALA A 93 0.50 5.91 7.66
C ALA A 93 -0.94 6.45 7.73
N THR A 94 -1.49 6.86 6.58
CA THR A 94 -2.89 7.26 6.44
C THR A 94 -3.57 6.39 5.39
N LEU A 95 -4.69 5.78 5.74
CA LEU A 95 -5.55 5.05 4.81
C LEU A 95 -6.83 5.85 4.54
N HIS A 96 -7.10 6.14 3.27
CA HIS A 96 -8.39 6.60 2.80
C HIS A 96 -9.13 5.47 2.09
N VAL A 97 -10.31 5.14 2.61
CA VAL A 97 -11.24 4.19 2.00
C VAL A 97 -12.37 4.95 1.32
N PHE A 98 -12.61 4.65 0.06
CA PHE A 98 -13.62 5.30 -0.77
C PHE A 98 -14.80 4.36 -1.04
N GLU A 99 -16.02 4.89 -1.11
CA GLU A 99 -17.23 4.12 -1.48
C GLU A 99 -17.26 3.84 -3.00
N CYS A 100 -16.27 3.08 -3.49
CA CYS A 100 -16.11 2.68 -4.88
C CYS A 100 -15.44 1.29 -4.99
N GLY A 101 -15.32 0.77 -6.21
CA GLY A 101 -14.54 -0.43 -6.50
C GLY A 101 -13.06 -0.13 -6.73
N HIS A 102 -12.38 -0.98 -7.51
CA HIS A 102 -10.94 -0.89 -7.77
C HIS A 102 -10.48 0.46 -8.35
N GLN A 103 -11.30 1.06 -9.22
CA GLN A 103 -11.02 2.35 -9.83
C GLN A 103 -11.54 3.49 -8.96
N ILE A 104 -10.64 4.11 -8.21
CA ILE A 104 -10.96 5.28 -7.38
C ILE A 104 -11.27 6.47 -8.31
N PRO A 105 -12.43 7.13 -8.16
CA PRO A 105 -12.76 8.30 -8.96
C PRO A 105 -11.70 9.40 -8.83
N ARG A 106 -11.36 10.03 -9.96
CA ARG A 106 -10.29 11.03 -10.03
C ARG A 106 -10.45 12.17 -9.01
N ASN A 107 -11.67 12.64 -8.80
CA ASN A 107 -11.94 13.74 -7.88
C ASN A 107 -11.67 13.34 -6.43
N ASP A 108 -12.07 12.13 -6.05
CA ASP A 108 -11.85 11.59 -4.70
C ASP A 108 -10.36 11.37 -4.44
N MET A 109 -9.67 10.75 -5.42
CA MET A 109 -8.22 10.59 -5.37
C MET A 109 -7.50 11.94 -5.23
N GLN A 110 -7.88 12.95 -6.02
CA GLN A 110 -7.30 14.29 -5.91
C GLN A 110 -7.56 14.94 -4.54
N GLY A 111 -8.75 14.72 -3.97
CA GLY A 111 -9.12 15.20 -2.65
C GLY A 111 -8.20 14.68 -1.53
N ALA A 112 -7.76 13.42 -1.63
CA ALA A 112 -6.80 12.84 -0.69
C ALA A 112 -5.33 13.20 -1.02
N LEU A 113 -4.94 13.17 -2.30
CA LEU A 113 -3.56 13.42 -2.72
C LEU A 113 -3.11 14.85 -2.44
N ARG A 114 -3.96 15.84 -2.72
CA ARG A 114 -3.58 17.25 -2.66
C ARG A 114 -3.13 17.69 -1.25
N PRO A 115 -3.90 17.48 -0.17
CA PRO A 115 -3.46 17.87 1.17
C PRO A 115 -2.25 17.06 1.65
N PHE A 116 -2.15 15.79 1.26
CA PHE A 116 -0.99 14.96 1.57
C PHE A 116 0.30 15.54 0.94
N LEU A 117 0.30 15.76 -0.37
CA LEU A 117 1.45 16.31 -1.08
C LEU A 117 1.79 17.72 -0.61
N GLN A 118 0.78 18.56 -0.32
CA GLN A 118 0.99 19.89 0.25
C GLN A 118 1.75 19.81 1.58
N ARG A 119 1.40 18.88 2.47
CA ARG A 119 2.12 18.67 3.74
C ARG A 119 3.52 18.12 3.51
N VAL A 120 3.66 17.08 2.69
CA VAL A 120 4.95 16.44 2.36
C VAL A 120 5.94 17.44 1.77
N PHE A 121 5.47 18.36 0.93
CA PHE A 121 6.32 19.40 0.32
C PHE A 121 6.28 20.73 1.04
N ASN A 122 5.56 20.88 2.15
CA ASN A 122 5.51 22.14 2.88
C ASN A 122 6.91 22.46 3.43
N PRO A 123 7.55 23.58 3.05
CA PRO A 123 8.89 23.93 3.51
C PRO A 123 8.91 24.43 4.96
N VAL A 124 8.03 23.95 5.85
CA VAL A 124 8.09 24.31 7.28
C VAL A 124 9.30 23.62 7.92
N VAL A 125 10.43 24.30 7.76
CA VAL A 125 11.54 24.49 8.69
C VAL A 125 12.13 23.21 9.28
N THR A 126 13.10 22.65 8.55
CA THR A 126 14.17 21.87 9.18
C THR A 126 15.13 22.87 9.85
N TYR A 127 14.86 23.25 11.09
CA TYR A 127 15.93 23.65 12.01
C TYR A 127 16.40 22.38 12.69
N HIS A 128 17.55 21.86 12.27
CA HIS A 128 18.48 21.11 13.12
C HIS A 128 19.89 21.35 12.60
#